data_AF-A0A9N9N9V3-F1
#
_entry.id   AF-A0A9N9N9V3-F1
#
_cell.length_a   1.000
_cell.length_b   1.000
_cell.length_c   1.000
_cell.angle_alpha   90.00
_cell.angle_beta   90.00
_cell.angle_gamma   90.00
#
_symmetry.space_group_name_H-M   'P 1'
#
loop_
_entity.id
_entity.type
_entity.pdbx_description
1 polymer ?
#
loop_
_entity_poly.entity_id
_entity_poly.type
_entity_poly.pdbx_seq_one_letter_code
_entity_poly.pdbx_strand_id
1 'polypeptide(L)'
;VSAFGTLGALVWSGSRVVQRTAKMGYFLIGRKWLRVMKKDGTPVNTLKLQFIWCALIIVIIGGVTSDPFKILSDYSQYSYWIFYCLTGIGLF
;
A
#
# COMPACT_ATOMS: atom_id res chain seq x y z
N VAL A 1 7.25 -21.19 -1.78
CA VAL A 1 6.11 -21.04 -2.72
C VAL A 1 5.93 -19.55 -3.04
N SER A 2 5.53 -19.22 -4.26
CA SER A 2 5.93 -18.04 -5.05
C SER A 2 5.81 -16.65 -4.39
N ALA A 3 6.92 -16.13 -3.85
CA ALA A 3 7.02 -14.75 -3.33
C ALA A 3 6.57 -13.71 -4.37
N PHE A 4 6.99 -13.87 -5.63
CA PHE A 4 6.61 -12.96 -6.72
C PHE A 4 5.10 -12.94 -7.00
N GLY A 5 4.40 -14.06 -6.84
CA GLY A 5 2.96 -14.13 -7.04
C GLY A 5 2.19 -13.35 -5.97
N THR A 6 2.59 -13.54 -4.70
CA THR A 6 2.02 -12.81 -3.57
C THR A 6 2.30 -11.31 -3.67
N LEU A 7 3.53 -10.92 -4.03
CA LEU A 7 3.89 -9.50 -4.23
C LEU A 7 3.04 -8.86 -5.34
N GLY A 8 2.86 -9.55 -6.47
CA GLY A 8 2.00 -9.06 -7.56
C GLY A 8 0.55 -8.84 -7.12
N ALA A 9 -0.01 -9.79 -6.37
CA ALA A 9 -1.37 -9.69 -5.85
C ALA A 9 -1.55 -8.52 -4.85
N LEU A 10 -0.56 -8.30 -3.97
CA LEU A 10 -0.56 -7.22 -2.98
C LEU A 10 -0.43 -5.84 -3.62
N VAL A 11 0.45 -5.69 -4.62
CA VAL A 11 0.60 -4.42 -5.35
C VAL A 11 -0.68 -4.07 -6.10
N TRP A 12 -1.30 -5.05 -6.76
CA TRP A 12 -2.54 -4.83 -7.49
C TRP A 12 -3.72 -4.51 -6.57
N SER A 13 -3.88 -5.28 -5.49
CA SER A 13 -4.99 -5.10 -4.55
C SER A 13 -4.86 -3.80 -3.75
N GLY A 14 -3.66 -3.49 -3.25
CA GLY A 14 -3.37 -2.25 -2.51
C GLY A 14 -3.69 -1.01 -3.33
N SER A 15 -3.29 -1.00 -4.61
CA SER A 15 -3.56 0.12 -5.51
C SER A 15 -5.06 0.38 -5.70
N ARG A 16 -5.88 -0.67 -5.77
CA ARG A 16 -7.35 -0.55 -5.87
C ARG A 16 -8.01 -0.08 -4.59
N VAL A 17 -7.52 -0.52 -3.42
CA VAL A 17 -8.04 -0.06 -2.12
C VAL A 17 -7.83 1.45 -1.99
N VAL A 18 -6.61 1.94 -2.24
CA VAL A 18 -6.28 3.37 -2.18
C VAL A 18 -7.09 4.17 -3.21
N GLN A 19 -7.31 3.62 -4.41
CA GLN A 19 -8.16 4.26 -5.42
C GLN A 19 -9.63 4.36 -4.98
N ARG A 20 -10.20 3.32 -4.36
CA ARG A 20 -11.56 3.35 -3.82
C ARG A 20 -11.69 4.37 -2.70
N THR A 21 -10.73 4.45 -1.79
CA THR A 21 -10.67 5.46 -0.73
C THR A 21 -10.61 6.88 -1.31
N ALA A 22 -9.86 7.10 -2.39
CA ALA A 22 -9.82 8.37 -3.10
C ALA A 22 -11.13 8.72 -3.83
N LYS A 23 -11.87 7.72 -4.33
CA LYS A 23 -13.21 7.91 -4.93
C LYS A 23 -14.28 8.22 -3.87
N MET A 24 -14.22 7.59 -2.70
CA MET A 24 -15.10 7.85 -1.56
C MET A 24 -14.83 9.20 -0.86
N GLY A 25 -13.77 9.91 -1.26
CA GLY A 25 -13.48 11.26 -0.77
C GLY A 25 -12.73 11.32 0.56
N TYR A 26 -12.27 10.20 1.11
CA TYR A 26 -11.52 10.18 2.38
C TYR A 26 -10.13 10.84 2.28
N PHE A 27 -9.60 11.03 1.07
CA PHE A 27 -8.33 11.72 0.84
C PHE A 27 -8.58 13.19 0.50
N LEU A 28 -8.10 14.13 1.31
CA LEU A 28 -8.24 15.58 1.09
C LEU A 28 -7.17 16.14 0.12
N ILE A 29 -5.94 15.61 0.12
CA ILE A 29 -4.84 16.05 -0.76
C ILE A 29 -4.78 15.16 -2.01
N GLY A 30 -4.97 15.70 -3.22
CA GLY A 30 -4.71 14.97 -4.48
C GLY A 30 -5.90 14.21 -5.13
N ARG A 31 -7.15 14.49 -4.72
CA ARG A 31 -8.39 13.85 -5.27
C ARG A 31 -8.47 13.82 -6.80
N LYS A 32 -8.01 14.86 -7.50
CA LYS A 32 -8.08 14.91 -8.98
C LYS A 32 -7.10 13.94 -9.65
N TRP A 33 -5.92 13.72 -9.06
CA TRP A 33 -4.87 12.88 -9.65
C TRP A 33 -5.07 11.39 -9.39
N LEU A 34 -5.59 11.01 -8.22
CA LEU A 34 -5.86 9.61 -7.85
C LEU A 34 -7.17 9.05 -8.46
N ARG A 35 -8.05 9.93 -8.96
CA ARG A 35 -9.33 9.57 -9.57
C ARG A 35 -9.22 9.22 -11.05
N VAL A 36 -8.14 9.63 -11.72
CA VAL A 36 -7.92 9.37 -13.15
C VAL A 36 -7.61 7.88 -13.34
N MET A 37 -8.61 7.17 -13.83
CA MET A 37 -8.49 5.79 -14.28
C MET A 37 -8.25 5.85 -15.79
N LYS A 38 -7.20 5.17 -16.28
CA LYS A 38 -7.03 4.99 -17.73
C LYS A 38 -8.19 4.13 -18.24
N LYS A 39 -8.55 4.25 -19.53
CA LYS A 39 -9.73 3.62 -20.15
C LYS A 39 -9.83 2.10 -19.91
N ASP A 40 -8.70 1.44 -19.62
CA ASP A 40 -8.55 0.02 -19.32
C ASP A 40 -8.83 -0.37 -17.85
N GLY A 41 -9.24 0.57 -16.99
CA GLY A 41 -9.53 0.26 -15.58
C GLY A 41 -8.28 0.11 -14.69
N THR A 42 -7.10 0.49 -15.20
CA THR A 42 -5.84 0.37 -14.46
C THR A 42 -5.55 1.65 -13.66
N PRO A 43 -5.38 1.57 -12.32
CA PRO A 43 -5.04 2.72 -11.47
C PRO A 43 -3.55 3.09 -11.54
N VAL A 44 -3.08 3.54 -12.71
CA VAL A 44 -1.65 3.81 -12.98
C VAL A 44 -1.06 4.85 -12.01
N ASN A 45 -1.81 5.90 -11.67
CA ASN A 45 -1.33 6.95 -10.77
C ASN A 45 -1.17 6.46 -9.32
N THR A 46 -2.11 5.64 -8.85
CA THR A 46 -2.04 5.04 -7.52
C THR A 46 -0.90 4.03 -7.43
N LEU A 47 -0.66 3.29 -8.52
CA LEU A 47 0.46 2.33 -8.61
C LEU A 47 1.82 3.04 -8.54
N LYS A 48 1.97 4.19 -9.22
CA LYS A 48 3.16 5.04 -9.12
C LYS A 48 3.37 5.56 -7.70
N LEU A 49 2.31 6.01 -7.04
CA LEU A 49 2.39 6.49 -5.65
C LEU A 49 2.79 5.37 -4.68
N GLN A 50 2.22 4.18 -4.85
CA GLN A 50 2.60 3.00 -4.06
C GLN A 50 4.05 2.57 -4.33
N PHE A 51 4.53 2.67 -5.57
CA PHE A 51 5.92 2.42 -5.93
C PHE A 51 6.89 3.43 -5.30
N ILE A 52 6.57 4.72 -5.37
CA ILE A 52 7.35 5.80 -4.76
C ILE A 52 7.41 5.61 -3.24
N TRP A 53 6.28 5.32 -2.61
CA TRP A 53 6.20 5.08 -1.17
C TRP A 53 7.03 3.86 -0.74
N CYS A 54 6.92 2.75 -1.48
CA CYS A 54 7.71 1.54 -1.22
C CYS A 54 9.21 1.80 -1.39
N ALA A 55 9.61 2.46 -2.48
CA ALA A 55 11.01 2.80 -2.73
C ALA A 55 11.58 3.72 -1.64
N LEU A 56 10.80 4.71 -1.20
CA LEU A 56 11.19 5.63 -0.13
C LEU A 56 11.40 4.90 1.20
N ILE A 57 10.50 3.97 1.55
CA ILE A 57 10.65 3.12 2.76
C ILE A 57 11.92 2.27 2.68
N ILE A 58 12.19 1.64 1.54
CA ILE A 58 13.38 0.79 1.35
C ILE A 58 14.67 1.62 1.46
N VAL A 59 14.70 2.82 0.85
CA VAL A 59 15.86 3.71 0.91
C VAL A 59 16.12 4.22 2.33
N ILE A 60 15.08 4.63 3.05
CA ILE A 60 15.22 5.12 4.43
C ILE A 60 15.67 4.00 5.36
N ILE A 61 15.05 2.82 5.30
CA ILE A 61 15.39 1.71 6.20
C ILE A 61 16.76 1.11 5.84
N GLY A 62 17.08 1.01 4.55
CA GLY A 62 18.37 0.51 4.07
C GLY A 62 19.55 1.43 4.41
N GLY A 63 19.32 2.74 4.55
CA GLY A 63 20.38 3.70 4.91
C GLY A 63 20.65 3.84 6.41
N VAL A 64 19.71 3.45 7.28
CA VAL A 64 19.75 3.78 8.72
C VAL A 64 20.13 2.57 9.60
N THR A 65 20.07 1.34 9.10
CA THR A 65 20.15 0.14 9.96
C THR A 65 21.00 -0.99 9.39
N SER A 66 21.73 -1.69 10.29
CA SER A 66 22.55 -2.88 10.00
C SER A 66 21.74 -4.13 9.62
N ASP A 67 20.49 -4.26 10.07
CA ASP A 67 19.57 -5.38 9.80
C ASP A 67 18.23 -4.93 9.15
N PRO A 68 18.25 -4.46 7.89
CA PRO A 68 17.07 -3.89 7.24
C PRO A 68 15.92 -4.90 7.09
N PHE A 69 16.23 -6.19 6.95
CA PHE A 69 15.21 -7.24 6.78
C PHE A 69 14.30 -7.38 8.01
N LYS A 70 14.88 -7.32 9.22
CA LYS A 70 14.13 -7.52 10.46
C LYS A 70 13.14 -6.37 10.69
N ILE A 71 13.59 -5.13 10.48
CA ILE A 71 12.74 -3.95 10.61
C ILE A 71 11.58 -3.96 9.60
N LEU A 72 11.83 -4.32 8.34
CA LEU A 72 10.74 -4.44 7.35
C LEU A 72 9.73 -5.53 7.74
N SER A 73 10.21 -6.65 8.28
CA SER A 73 9.35 -7.76 8.72
C SER A 73 8.46 -7.34 9.90
N ASP A 74 9.05 -6.75 10.94
CA ASP A 74 8.31 -6.25 12.10
C ASP A 74 7.29 -5.18 11.68
N TYR A 75 7.69 -4.22 10.83
CA TYR A 75 6.80 -3.19 10.31
C TYR A 75 5.58 -3.78 9.57
N SER A 76 5.80 -4.78 8.71
CA SER A 76 4.70 -5.43 8.02
C SER A 76 3.76 -6.14 9.00
N GLN A 77 4.29 -6.81 10.02
CA GLN A 77 3.50 -7.54 11.01
C GLN A 77 2.62 -6.60 11.85
N TYR A 78 3.16 -5.46 12.30
CA TYR A 78 2.38 -4.44 13.02
C TYR A 78 1.22 -3.89 12.17
N SER A 79 1.47 -3.63 10.87
CA SER A 79 0.43 -3.11 9.98
C SER A 79 -0.74 -4.10 9.84
N TYR A 80 -0.47 -5.40 9.72
CA TYR A 80 -1.52 -6.42 9.67
C TYR A 80 -2.32 -6.50 10.97
N TRP A 81 -1.64 -6.43 12.13
CA TRP A 81 -2.31 -6.47 13.43
C TRP A 81 -3.32 -5.33 13.61
N ILE A 82 -2.93 -4.10 13.24
CA ILE A 82 -3.84 -2.94 13.29
C ILE A 82 -5.05 -3.16 12.39
N PHE A 83 -4.84 -3.67 11.18
CA PHE A 83 -5.92 -3.95 10.23
C PHE A 83 -6.88 -5.02 10.73
N TYR A 84 -6.37 -6.09 11.36
CA TYR A 84 -7.20 -7.13 11.96
C TYR A 84 -7.98 -6.63 13.17
N CYS A 85 -7.38 -5.81 14.04
CA CYS A 85 -8.09 -5.18 15.14
C CYS A 85 -9.24 -4.28 14.64
N LEU A 86 -8.99 -3.46 13.62
CA LEU A 86 -10.00 -2.58 13.03
C LEU A 86 -11.15 -3.39 12.42
N THR A 87 -10.82 -4.48 11.71
CA THR A 87 -11.82 -5.38 11.12
C THR A 87 -12.63 -6.09 12.20
N GLY A 88 -11.98 -6.51 13.30
CA GLY A 88 -12.66 -7.13 14.44
C GLY A 88 -13.66 -6.20 15.12
N ILE A 89 -13.30 -4.93 15.32
CA ILE A 89 -14.21 -3.90 15.87
C ILE A 89 -15.35 -3.61 14.88
N GLY A 90 -15.07 -3.53 13.58
CA GLY A 90 -16.08 -3.23 12.57
C GLY A 90 -17.07 -4.37 12.26
N LEU A 91 -16.75 -5.60 12.67
CA LEU A 91 -17.63 -6.77 12.51
C LEU A 91 -18.60 -6.95 13.70
N PHE A 92 -18.30 -6.34 14.84
CA PHE A 92 -19.09 -6.39 16.07
C PHE A 92 -20.19 -5.31 16.04
#